data_AF-A0A382W8S7-F1
#
_entry.id   AF-A0A382W8S7-F1
#
_cell.length_a   1.000
_cell.length_b   1.000
_cell.length_c   1.000
_cell.angle_alpha   90.00
_cell.angle_beta   90.00
_cell.angle_gamma   90.00
#
_symmetry.space_group_name_H-M   'P 1'
#
loop_
_entity.id
_entity.type
_entity.pdbx_description
1 polymer ?
#
loop_
_entity_poly.entity_id
_entity_poly.type
_entity_poly.pdbx_seq_one_letter_code
_entity_poly.pdbx_strand_id
1 'polypeptide(L)'
;MSIFHYRPFLIVATMISTVGWADEALLKLRPFVKQHCVECHGSDKQKGDIRLDTLGHDLSRPQVLEIWQGVLDQLNLGEMPPKKQSRPELAQVQEVVDVLTRSLAKAYAKIRSTGGQTMLRRLNRYELRNTFRDLLYLNGADYRPDASGSRLIDNNGNGSVERTGNDPLRFFPEDEEEDGFFNLGDKLVMSDFLLKLTLGAVEEVLNQATHLEPQPKVEVQHLKGH
;
A
#
# COMPACT_ATOMS: atom_id res chain seq x y z
N MET A 1 40.43 -48.83 47.00
CA MET A 1 40.42 -47.41 46.56
C MET A 1 39.65 -47.34 45.25
N SER A 2 38.90 -46.25 45.02
CA SER A 2 38.12 -45.89 43.81
C SER A 2 36.62 -46.18 43.87
N ILE A 3 35.90 -45.19 44.39
CA ILE A 3 34.43 -45.07 44.40
C ILE A 3 34.04 -44.27 43.15
N PHE A 4 33.37 -44.91 42.18
CA PHE A 4 32.81 -44.23 41.00
C PHE A 4 31.48 -43.56 41.36
N HIS A 5 31.46 -42.23 41.32
CA HIS A 5 30.24 -41.42 41.52
C HIS A 5 29.52 -41.23 40.18
N TYR A 6 28.33 -41.80 40.01
CA TYR A 6 27.42 -41.46 38.92
C TYR A 6 26.63 -40.20 39.29
N ARG A 7 26.83 -39.10 38.55
CA ARG A 7 25.97 -37.91 38.64
C ARG A 7 24.83 -38.05 37.63
N PRO A 8 23.56 -37.97 38.04
CA PRO A 8 22.45 -37.99 37.10
C PRO A 8 22.40 -36.64 36.37
N PHE A 9 22.52 -36.67 35.04
CA PHE A 9 22.34 -35.50 34.19
C PHE A 9 20.84 -35.23 34.08
N LEU A 10 20.37 -34.21 34.80
CA LEU A 10 18.98 -33.79 34.79
C LEU A 10 18.74 -33.00 33.49
N ILE A 11 18.10 -33.63 32.50
CA ILE A 11 17.69 -32.97 31.25
C ILE A 11 16.50 -32.08 31.59
N VAL A 12 16.77 -30.79 31.79
CA VAL A 12 15.72 -29.76 31.87
C VAL A 12 15.23 -29.51 30.44
N ALA A 13 14.08 -30.09 30.11
CA ALA A 13 13.36 -29.78 28.88
C ALA A 13 12.74 -28.39 29.02
N THR A 14 13.45 -27.36 28.58
CA THR A 14 12.89 -26.02 28.37
C THR A 14 11.87 -26.10 27.24
N MET A 15 10.58 -26.14 27.60
CA MET A 15 9.50 -25.85 26.66
C MET A 15 9.71 -24.42 26.13
N ILE A 16 10.20 -24.32 24.89
CA ILE A 16 10.16 -23.08 24.12
C ILE A 16 8.70 -22.88 23.74
N SER A 17 7.98 -22.12 24.56
CA SER A 17 6.66 -21.62 24.20
C SER A 17 6.80 -20.79 22.92
N THR A 18 6.24 -21.29 21.82
CA THR A 18 6.08 -20.51 20.60
C THR A 18 5.12 -19.37 20.90
N VAL A 19 5.67 -18.19 21.23
CA VAL A 19 4.88 -16.96 21.32
C VAL A 19 4.29 -16.74 19.95
N GLY A 20 2.96 -16.86 19.83
CA GLY A 20 2.23 -16.46 18.63
C GLY A 20 2.49 -14.98 18.39
N TRP A 21 2.98 -14.64 17.20
CA TRP A 21 3.37 -13.28 16.84
C TRP A 21 2.11 -12.48 16.46
N ALA A 22 1.20 -12.29 17.40
CA ALA A 22 0.15 -11.29 17.24
C ALA A 22 0.79 -9.91 17.44
N ASP A 23 0.59 -8.98 16.50
CA ASP A 23 0.95 -7.59 16.77
C ASP A 23 -0.07 -7.02 17.76
N GLU A 24 0.36 -6.90 19.02
CA GLU A 24 -0.47 -6.41 20.12
C GLU A 24 -0.99 -4.98 19.88
N ALA A 25 -0.31 -4.19 19.04
CA ALA A 25 -0.76 -2.84 18.70
C ALA A 25 -2.04 -2.86 17.84
N LEU A 26 -2.20 -3.83 16.94
CA LEU A 26 -3.42 -3.96 16.12
C LEU A 26 -4.67 -4.27 16.94
N LEU A 27 -4.52 -4.90 18.12
CA LEU A 27 -5.65 -5.15 19.01
C LEU A 27 -6.32 -3.85 19.48
N LYS A 28 -5.55 -2.77 19.60
CA LYS A 28 -6.06 -1.43 19.99
C LYS A 28 -6.96 -0.82 18.92
N LEU A 29 -6.86 -1.28 17.67
CA LEU A 29 -7.66 -0.78 16.54
C LEU A 29 -9.06 -1.41 16.48
N ARG A 30 -9.33 -2.47 17.24
CA ARG A 30 -10.62 -3.18 17.21
C ARG A 30 -11.84 -2.27 17.41
N PRO A 31 -11.86 -1.31 18.35
CA PRO A 31 -13.01 -0.41 18.51
C PRO A 31 -13.26 0.42 17.26
N PHE A 32 -12.20 0.99 16.67
CA PHE A 32 -12.28 1.77 15.45
C PHE A 32 -12.80 0.94 14.26
N VAL A 33 -12.23 -0.25 14.05
CA VAL A 33 -12.64 -1.15 12.96
C VAL A 33 -14.10 -1.57 13.12
N LYS A 34 -14.51 -1.91 14.34
CA LYS A 34 -15.90 -2.29 14.64
C LYS A 34 -16.88 -1.15 14.38
N GLN A 35 -16.50 0.07 14.72
CA GLN A 35 -17.37 1.25 14.60
C GLN A 35 -17.48 1.77 13.17
N HIS A 36 -16.37 1.78 12.42
CA HIS A 36 -16.30 2.49 11.14
C HIS A 36 -16.15 1.58 9.90
N CYS A 37 -15.79 0.31 10.07
CA CYS A 37 -15.46 -0.57 8.95
C CYS A 37 -16.43 -1.77 8.82
N VAL A 38 -16.80 -2.40 9.94
CA VAL A 38 -17.55 -3.68 9.96
C VAL A 38 -18.95 -3.58 9.33
N GLU A 39 -19.60 -2.41 9.32
CA GLU A 39 -20.91 -2.26 8.68
C GLU A 39 -20.88 -2.61 7.17
N CYS A 40 -19.76 -2.31 6.49
CA CYS A 40 -19.58 -2.57 5.06
C CYS A 40 -18.65 -3.76 4.76
N HIS A 41 -17.82 -4.16 5.72
CA HIS A 41 -16.80 -5.20 5.60
C HIS A 41 -16.94 -6.24 6.73
N GLY A 42 -18.16 -6.62 7.05
CA GLY A 42 -18.52 -7.56 8.13
C GLY A 42 -19.26 -8.78 7.60
N SER A 43 -19.94 -9.51 8.48
CA SER A 43 -20.73 -10.70 8.09
C SER A 43 -21.80 -10.38 7.05
N ASP A 44 -22.46 -9.24 7.19
CA ASP A 44 -23.68 -8.91 6.45
C ASP A 44 -23.37 -8.32 5.07
N LYS A 45 -22.26 -7.59 4.96
CA LYS A 45 -21.77 -6.94 3.74
C LYS A 45 -20.27 -7.12 3.63
N GLN A 46 -19.81 -7.52 2.45
CA GLN A 46 -18.39 -7.80 2.17
C GLN A 46 -17.96 -6.97 0.97
N LYS A 47 -18.03 -5.64 1.10
CA LYS A 47 -17.66 -4.76 -0.01
C LYS A 47 -16.20 -5.01 -0.41
N GLY A 48 -15.97 -5.17 -1.72
CA GLY A 48 -14.65 -5.48 -2.26
C GLY A 48 -14.11 -6.84 -1.82
N ASP A 49 -14.99 -7.79 -1.45
CA ASP A 49 -14.65 -9.14 -0.98
C ASP A 49 -13.75 -9.15 0.27
N ILE A 50 -13.83 -8.09 1.09
CA ILE A 50 -13.07 -7.95 2.34
C ILE A 50 -13.96 -8.18 3.56
N ARG A 51 -13.45 -8.96 4.51
CA ARG A 51 -14.03 -9.28 5.82
C ARG A 51 -13.08 -8.86 6.95
N LEU A 52 -13.42 -7.78 7.66
CA LEU A 52 -12.61 -7.19 8.74
C LEU A 52 -13.05 -7.64 10.14
N ASP A 53 -14.28 -8.11 10.30
CA ASP A 53 -14.82 -8.62 11.57
C ASP A 53 -14.06 -9.85 12.10
N THR A 54 -13.55 -10.67 11.19
CA THR A 54 -12.81 -11.90 11.48
C THR A 54 -11.33 -11.82 11.11
N LEU A 55 -10.87 -10.66 10.65
CA LEU A 55 -9.47 -10.47 10.26
C LEU A 55 -8.56 -10.62 11.48
N GLY A 56 -7.52 -11.45 11.32
CA GLY A 56 -6.52 -11.67 12.35
C GLY A 56 -5.53 -10.51 12.49
N HIS A 57 -4.69 -10.59 13.52
CA HIS A 57 -3.66 -9.59 13.86
C HIS A 57 -2.24 -10.15 13.65
N ASP A 58 -2.14 -11.33 13.04
CA ASP A 58 -0.87 -11.99 12.72
C ASP A 58 -0.37 -11.51 11.36
N LEU A 59 0.48 -10.48 11.40
CA LEU A 59 1.09 -9.87 10.22
C LEU A 59 2.17 -10.75 9.57
N SER A 60 2.50 -11.92 10.13
CA SER A 60 3.37 -12.88 9.45
C SER A 60 2.66 -13.63 8.32
N ARG A 61 1.31 -13.63 8.30
CA ARG A 61 0.51 -14.22 7.23
C ARG A 61 0.35 -13.21 6.08
N PRO A 62 0.80 -13.53 4.85
CA PRO A 62 0.75 -12.60 3.72
C PRO A 62 -0.64 -12.01 3.46
N GLN A 63 -1.69 -12.82 3.54
CA GLN A 63 -3.07 -12.37 3.29
C GLN A 63 -3.54 -11.36 4.35
N VAL A 64 -3.14 -11.53 5.61
CA VAL A 64 -3.49 -10.61 6.68
C VAL A 64 -2.74 -9.29 6.51
N LEU A 65 -1.45 -9.38 6.20
CA LEU A 65 -0.59 -8.23 5.95
C LEU A 65 -1.11 -7.37 4.79
N GLU A 66 -1.48 -8.00 3.68
CA GLU A 66 -2.02 -7.34 2.50
C GLU A 66 -3.34 -6.61 2.79
N ILE A 67 -4.26 -7.24 3.52
CA ILE A 67 -5.55 -6.61 3.87
C ILE A 67 -5.32 -5.40 4.79
N TRP A 68 -4.45 -5.51 5.80
CA TRP A 68 -4.14 -4.38 6.67
C TRP A 68 -3.41 -3.25 5.94
N GLN A 69 -2.55 -3.56 4.96
CA GLN A 69 -1.98 -2.55 4.07
C GLN A 69 -3.07 -1.82 3.28
N GLY A 70 -4.04 -2.55 2.73
CA GLY A 70 -5.19 -1.95 2.04
C GLY A 70 -6.02 -1.05 2.95
N VAL A 71 -6.21 -1.41 4.23
CA VAL A 71 -6.89 -0.56 5.22
C VAL A 71 -6.11 0.74 5.43
N LEU A 72 -4.79 0.66 5.63
CA LEU A 72 -3.93 1.85 5.76
C LEU A 72 -4.06 2.77 4.54
N ASP A 73 -3.99 2.21 3.33
CA ASP A 73 -4.07 2.98 2.08
C ASP A 73 -5.41 3.71 1.95
N GLN A 74 -6.53 3.04 2.27
CA GLN A 74 -7.88 3.64 2.19
C GLN A 74 -8.09 4.76 3.21
N LEU A 75 -7.50 4.63 4.40
CA LEU A 75 -7.54 5.67 5.43
C LEU A 75 -6.70 6.89 5.02
N ASN A 76 -5.48 6.66 4.52
CA ASN A 76 -4.60 7.73 4.03
C ASN A 76 -5.22 8.53 2.86
N LEU A 77 -6.10 7.90 2.08
CA LEU A 77 -6.80 8.58 0.99
C LEU A 77 -8.09 9.29 1.42
N GLY A 78 -8.57 9.07 2.64
CA GLY A 78 -9.85 9.60 3.10
C GLY A 78 -11.07 9.04 2.34
N GLU A 79 -10.92 7.92 1.64
CA GLU A 79 -12.01 7.26 0.91
C GLU A 79 -12.89 6.43 1.84
N MET A 80 -12.30 5.89 2.90
CA MET A 80 -13.00 5.13 3.94
C MET A 80 -13.04 5.89 5.27
N PRO A 81 -14.20 5.98 5.93
CA PRO A 81 -15.51 5.55 5.46
C PRO A 81 -16.05 6.38 4.26
N PRO A 82 -16.91 5.79 3.41
CA PRO A 82 -17.46 6.49 2.24
C PRO A 82 -18.22 7.76 2.66
N LYS A 83 -18.29 8.76 1.76
CA LYS A 83 -18.94 10.07 2.03
C LYS A 83 -20.39 9.98 2.55
N LYS A 84 -21.10 8.88 2.26
CA LYS A 84 -22.48 8.63 2.72
C LYS A 84 -22.57 8.01 4.12
N GLN A 85 -21.44 7.74 4.77
CA GLN A 85 -21.37 7.14 6.10
C GLN A 85 -20.77 8.13 7.12
N SER A 86 -20.98 7.83 8.40
CA SER A 86 -20.37 8.59 9.49
C SER A 86 -18.85 8.47 9.44
N ARG A 87 -18.18 9.60 9.20
CA ARG A 87 -16.72 9.68 9.16
C ARG A 87 -16.17 9.98 10.57
N PRO A 88 -15.15 9.24 11.02
CA PRO A 88 -14.44 9.54 12.27
C PRO A 88 -13.77 10.92 12.21
N GLU A 89 -13.44 11.46 13.38
CA GLU A 89 -12.65 12.68 13.47
C GLU A 89 -11.23 12.45 12.93
N LEU A 90 -10.64 13.49 12.33
CA LEU A 90 -9.31 13.41 11.73
C LEU A 90 -8.24 12.92 12.71
N ALA A 91 -8.28 13.40 13.96
CA ALA A 91 -7.35 12.99 15.00
C ALA A 91 -7.42 11.49 15.29
N GLN A 92 -8.63 10.91 15.24
CA GLN A 92 -8.85 9.48 15.44
C GLN A 92 -8.32 8.66 14.26
N VAL A 93 -8.50 9.14 13.02
CA VAL A 93 -7.93 8.49 11.82
C VAL A 93 -6.41 8.50 11.89
N GLN A 94 -5.82 9.63 12.28
CA GLN A 94 -4.36 9.77 12.37
C GLN A 94 -3.76 8.80 13.37
N GLU A 95 -4.37 8.61 14.54
CA GLU A 95 -3.91 7.63 15.53
C GLU A 95 -3.89 6.20 14.96
N VAL A 96 -4.93 5.83 14.21
CA VAL A 96 -5.05 4.51 13.58
C VAL A 96 -3.99 4.33 12.49
N VAL A 97 -3.84 5.34 11.61
CA VAL A 97 -2.82 5.38 10.56
C VAL A 97 -1.43 5.19 11.15
N ASP A 98 -1.09 5.95 12.20
CA ASP A 98 0.21 5.88 12.87
C ASP A 98 0.52 4.48 13.43
N VAL A 99 -0.48 3.82 14.03
CA VAL A 99 -0.33 2.45 14.53
C VAL A 99 -0.11 1.48 13.39
N LEU A 100 -0.92 1.55 12.34
CA LEU A 100 -0.82 0.67 11.17
C LEU A 100 0.54 0.84 10.46
N THR A 101 0.97 2.08 10.21
CA THR A 101 2.24 2.38 9.57
C THR A 101 3.41 1.74 10.32
N ARG A 102 3.46 1.89 11.65
CA ARG A 102 4.54 1.31 12.47
C ARG A 102 4.51 -0.22 12.48
N SER A 103 3.34 -0.82 12.66
CA SER A 103 3.19 -2.28 12.71
C SER A 103 3.51 -2.94 11.37
N LEU A 104 3.01 -2.38 10.28
CA LEU A 104 3.27 -2.87 8.92
C LEU A 104 4.75 -2.71 8.54
N ALA A 105 5.37 -1.57 8.81
CA ALA A 105 6.79 -1.36 8.56
C ALA A 105 7.66 -2.41 9.28
N LYS A 106 7.36 -2.68 10.55
CA LYS A 106 8.04 -3.72 11.33
C LYS A 106 7.84 -5.12 10.73
N ALA A 107 6.63 -5.45 10.31
CA ALA A 107 6.33 -6.73 9.68
C ALA A 107 7.11 -6.91 8.37
N TYR A 108 7.14 -5.90 7.50
CA TYR A 108 7.89 -5.95 6.25
C TYR A 108 9.40 -6.01 6.46
N ALA A 109 9.95 -5.27 7.43
CA ALA A 109 11.37 -5.35 7.76
C ALA A 109 11.75 -6.78 8.20
N LYS A 110 10.87 -7.44 8.96
CA LYS A 110 11.08 -8.84 9.38
C LYS A 110 11.00 -9.83 8.23
N ILE A 111 10.07 -9.67 7.29
CA ILE A 111 9.95 -10.57 6.11
C ILE A 111 11.20 -10.48 5.24
N ARG A 112 11.75 -9.27 5.06
CA ARG A 112 12.98 -9.07 4.29
C ARG A 112 14.19 -9.73 4.94
N SER A 113 14.32 -9.61 6.26
CA SER A 113 15.48 -10.15 6.98
C SER A 113 15.51 -11.68 7.02
N THR A 114 14.37 -12.35 6.84
CA THR A 114 14.29 -13.81 6.76
C THR A 114 14.53 -14.37 5.35
N GLY A 115 14.82 -13.52 4.36
CA GLY A 115 14.92 -13.91 2.95
C GLY A 115 13.58 -14.37 2.36
N GLY A 116 12.48 -14.11 3.05
CA GLY A 116 11.13 -14.45 2.62
C GLY A 116 10.61 -13.52 1.53
N GLN A 117 9.81 -14.09 0.63
CA GLN A 117 9.04 -13.50 -0.48
C GLN A 117 9.38 -12.05 -0.88
N THR A 118 9.86 -11.87 -2.12
CA THR A 118 9.99 -10.56 -2.74
C THR A 118 8.63 -9.89 -2.86
N MET A 119 8.30 -9.02 -1.92
CA MET A 119 7.15 -8.11 -2.02
C MET A 119 7.41 -7.15 -3.17
N LEU A 120 6.44 -6.95 -4.06
CA LEU A 120 6.51 -5.92 -5.08
C LEU A 120 6.58 -4.56 -4.38
N ARG A 121 7.61 -3.78 -4.71
CA ARG A 121 7.73 -2.40 -4.23
C ARG A 121 7.01 -1.48 -5.18
N ARG A 122 6.29 -0.50 -4.65
CA ARG A 122 5.75 0.59 -5.49
C ARG A 122 6.82 1.63 -5.76
N LEU A 123 6.69 2.34 -6.87
CA LEU A 123 7.44 3.57 -7.11
C LEU A 123 6.79 4.72 -6.31
N ASN A 124 7.60 5.66 -5.83
CA ASN A 124 7.07 6.91 -5.28
C ASN A 124 6.54 7.82 -6.41
N ARG A 125 5.82 8.91 -6.09
CA ARG A 125 5.22 9.76 -7.14
C ARG A 125 6.29 10.38 -8.04
N TYR A 126 7.44 10.75 -7.47
CA TYR A 126 8.56 11.31 -8.21
C TYR A 126 9.15 10.31 -9.23
N GLU A 127 9.41 9.08 -8.80
CA GLU A 127 9.92 7.97 -9.61
C GLU A 127 8.93 7.58 -10.70
N LEU A 128 7.65 7.47 -10.36
CA LEU A 128 6.62 7.12 -11.34
C LEU A 128 6.43 8.23 -12.39
N ARG A 129 6.46 9.51 -11.97
CA ARG A 129 6.40 10.65 -12.90
C ARG A 129 7.59 10.67 -13.85
N ASN A 130 8.81 10.46 -13.34
CA ASN A 130 9.99 10.38 -14.20
C ASN A 130 9.91 9.17 -15.14
N THR A 131 9.38 8.04 -14.68
CA THR A 131 9.15 6.87 -15.54
C THR A 131 8.20 7.19 -16.70
N PHE A 132 7.08 7.88 -16.43
CA PHE A 132 6.16 8.32 -17.48
C PHE A 132 6.80 9.30 -18.46
N ARG A 133 7.53 10.30 -17.93
CA ARG A 133 8.26 11.27 -18.75
C ARG A 133 9.26 10.59 -19.67
N ASP A 134 10.06 9.68 -19.13
CA ASP A 134 11.20 9.08 -19.82
C ASP A 134 10.74 8.02 -20.84
N LEU A 135 9.71 7.22 -20.52
CA LEU A 135 9.21 6.19 -21.45
C LEU A 135 8.31 6.76 -22.55
N LEU A 136 7.51 7.79 -22.25
CA LEU A 136 6.49 8.31 -23.16
C LEU A 136 6.82 9.71 -23.70
N TYR A 137 8.01 10.23 -23.41
CA TYR A 137 8.51 11.54 -23.87
C TYR A 137 7.56 12.71 -23.56
N LEU A 138 6.87 12.66 -22.42
CA LEU A 138 5.89 13.66 -22.01
C LEU A 138 6.57 14.87 -21.34
N ASN A 139 6.62 16.01 -22.03
CA ASN A 139 7.31 17.23 -21.54
C ASN A 139 6.35 18.32 -21.00
N GLY A 140 5.10 17.97 -20.72
CA GLY A 140 4.08 18.91 -20.24
C GLY A 140 4.34 19.42 -18.81
N ALA A 141 3.72 20.55 -18.44
CA ALA A 141 3.87 21.15 -17.12
C ALA A 141 3.51 20.16 -15.99
N ASP A 142 2.54 19.28 -16.18
CA ASP A 142 2.10 18.27 -15.22
C ASP A 142 3.12 17.13 -14.97
N TYR A 143 4.13 17.01 -15.84
CA TYR A 143 5.16 15.96 -15.79
C TYR A 143 6.53 16.49 -15.35
N ARG A 144 6.65 17.79 -15.03
CA ARG A 144 7.91 18.35 -14.54
C ARG A 144 8.16 17.95 -13.07
N PRO A 145 9.41 17.71 -12.64
CA PRO A 145 9.72 17.36 -11.25
C PRO A 145 9.40 18.49 -10.25
N ASP A 146 9.40 19.75 -10.72
CA ASP A 146 9.06 20.97 -9.98
C ASP A 146 7.58 21.38 -10.15
N ALA A 147 6.82 20.62 -10.95
CA ALA A 147 5.39 20.81 -11.10
C ALA A 147 4.77 20.66 -9.72
N SER A 148 4.33 21.78 -9.16
CA SER A 148 3.66 21.87 -7.87
C SER A 148 2.26 21.23 -7.90
N GLY A 149 2.02 20.22 -8.75
CA GLY A 149 0.78 19.46 -8.90
C GLY A 149 0.43 18.60 -7.68
N SER A 150 1.34 18.47 -6.71
CA SER A 150 1.06 17.83 -5.42
C SER A 150 0.76 18.82 -4.29
N ARG A 151 0.62 20.14 -4.52
CA ARG A 151 -0.06 20.99 -3.53
C ARG A 151 -1.55 20.74 -3.64
N LEU A 152 -1.92 19.63 -3.03
CA LEU A 152 -3.28 19.28 -2.68
C LEU A 152 -3.80 20.37 -1.74
N ILE A 153 -4.52 21.36 -2.28
CA ILE A 153 -5.16 22.39 -1.45
C ILE A 153 -6.47 21.80 -0.91
N ASP A 154 -6.54 21.63 0.41
CA ASP A 154 -7.78 21.32 1.11
C ASP A 154 -8.69 22.56 1.11
N ASN A 155 -9.61 22.61 0.15
CA ASN A 155 -10.56 23.71 -0.01
C ASN A 155 -11.77 23.61 0.93
N ASN A 156 -11.94 22.49 1.66
CA ASN A 156 -13.19 22.17 2.35
C ASN A 156 -12.99 21.77 3.83
N GLY A 157 -11.75 21.74 4.32
CA GLY A 157 -11.38 21.50 5.71
C GLY A 157 -11.67 20.08 6.21
N ASN A 158 -11.91 19.12 5.31
CA ASN A 158 -12.26 17.74 5.65
C ASN A 158 -11.14 16.74 5.36
N GLY A 159 -9.94 17.22 5.00
CA GLY A 159 -8.79 16.38 4.66
C GLY A 159 -8.94 15.58 3.37
N SER A 160 -10.08 15.70 2.65
CA SER A 160 -10.27 15.15 1.31
C SER A 160 -10.03 16.26 0.31
N VAL A 161 -8.86 16.23 -0.29
CA VAL A 161 -8.47 17.13 -1.35
C VAL A 161 -9.43 16.98 -2.53
N GLU A 162 -9.99 18.08 -3.03
CA GLU A 162 -10.58 18.07 -4.36
C GLU A 162 -9.46 17.78 -5.36
N ARG A 163 -9.43 16.55 -5.86
CA ARG A 163 -8.46 16.04 -6.83
C ARG A 163 -8.88 16.45 -8.24
N THR A 164 -9.03 17.76 -8.46
CA THR A 164 -9.59 18.36 -9.69
C THR A 164 -8.53 18.82 -10.70
N GLY A 165 -7.27 18.41 -10.53
CA GLY A 165 -6.18 18.71 -11.46
C GLY A 165 -6.03 17.68 -12.59
N ASN A 166 -5.27 18.04 -13.63
CA ASN A 166 -4.89 17.15 -14.74
C ASN A 166 -3.62 16.31 -14.42
N ASP A 167 -3.11 16.38 -13.19
CA ASP A 167 -1.98 15.57 -12.75
C ASP A 167 -2.41 14.09 -12.69
N PRO A 168 -1.84 13.19 -13.50
CA PRO A 168 -2.19 11.77 -13.49
C PRO A 168 -1.87 11.09 -12.15
N LEU A 169 -1.04 11.71 -11.30
CA LEU A 169 -0.67 11.18 -9.98
C LEU A 169 -1.47 11.80 -8.83
N ARG A 170 -2.49 12.63 -9.10
CA ARG A 170 -3.33 13.29 -8.07
C ARG A 170 -3.98 12.34 -7.07
N PHE A 171 -4.21 11.09 -7.46
CA PHE A 171 -4.83 10.05 -6.64
C PHE A 171 -3.86 9.26 -5.77
N PHE A 172 -2.56 9.46 -5.95
CA PHE A 172 -1.56 8.80 -5.12
C PHE A 172 -1.46 9.48 -3.75
N PRO A 173 -1.21 8.71 -2.68
CA PRO A 173 -0.93 9.27 -1.37
C PRO A 173 0.34 10.14 -1.43
N GLU A 174 0.51 11.02 -0.44
CA GLU A 174 1.79 11.72 -0.29
C GLU A 174 2.93 10.73 -0.03
N ASP A 175 4.12 11.06 -0.55
CA ASP A 175 5.30 10.26 -0.28
C ASP A 175 5.82 10.67 1.10
N GLU A 176 6.01 9.70 2.00
CA GLU A 176 6.59 9.97 3.33
C GLU A 176 8.08 10.33 3.18
N GLU A 177 8.51 11.42 3.81
CA GLU A 177 9.92 11.78 3.92
C GLU A 177 10.53 11.12 5.17
N GLU A 178 11.70 10.49 5.03
CA GLU A 178 12.55 10.08 6.16
C GLU A 178 13.89 10.82 6.01
N ASP A 179 14.26 11.59 7.04
CA ASP A 179 15.46 12.45 7.05
C ASP A 179 15.59 13.40 5.83
N GLY A 180 14.46 13.81 5.23
CA GLY A 180 14.42 14.70 4.07
C GLY A 180 14.73 14.02 2.73
N PHE A 181 14.71 12.68 2.68
CA PHE A 181 14.87 11.92 1.44
C PHE A 181 13.58 11.18 1.07
N PHE A 182 13.28 11.14 -0.23
CA PHE A 182 12.13 10.44 -0.83
C PHE A 182 12.40 8.94 -1.09
N ASN A 183 13.56 8.42 -0.70
CA ASN A 183 14.05 7.09 -1.06
C ASN A 183 13.54 6.01 -0.09
N LEU A 184 12.25 5.75 -0.14
CA LEU A 184 11.59 4.73 0.67
C LEU A 184 11.84 3.31 0.11
N GLY A 185 13.08 2.83 0.15
CA GLY A 185 13.38 1.41 -0.04
C GLY A 185 12.67 0.53 0.99
N ASP A 186 12.36 1.11 2.17
CA ASP A 186 11.85 0.40 3.34
C ASP A 186 10.35 0.55 3.64
N LYS A 187 9.62 1.44 2.96
CA LYS A 187 8.17 1.65 3.21
C LYS A 187 7.26 1.44 1.99
N LEU A 188 7.80 1.36 0.77
CA LEU A 188 6.98 1.26 -0.43
C LEU A 188 6.61 -0.18 -0.73
N VAL A 189 5.51 -0.65 -0.15
CA VAL A 189 4.91 -1.94 -0.54
C VAL A 189 3.75 -1.68 -1.51
N MET A 190 3.72 -2.41 -2.61
CA MET A 190 2.62 -2.38 -3.57
C MET A 190 1.45 -3.20 -3.01
N SER A 191 0.34 -2.53 -2.71
CA SER A 191 -0.95 -3.18 -2.46
C SER A 191 -1.73 -3.37 -3.77
N ASP A 192 -2.70 -4.30 -3.81
CA ASP A 192 -3.62 -4.45 -4.95
C ASP A 192 -4.31 -3.12 -5.32
N PHE A 193 -4.61 -2.31 -4.32
CA PHE A 193 -5.21 -1.01 -4.53
C PHE A 193 -4.24 0.00 -5.15
N LEU A 194 -3.01 0.12 -4.64
CA LEU A 194 -1.98 0.99 -5.23
C LEU A 194 -1.61 0.55 -6.65
N LEU A 195 -1.66 -0.76 -6.92
CA LEU A 195 -1.51 -1.30 -8.26
C LEU A 195 -2.66 -0.81 -9.18
N LYS A 196 -3.91 -0.87 -8.73
CA LYS A 196 -5.06 -0.33 -9.49
C LYS A 196 -4.92 1.16 -9.77
N LEU A 197 -4.47 1.96 -8.79
CA LEU A 197 -4.17 3.38 -9.01
C LEU A 197 -3.06 3.57 -10.05
N THR A 198 -2.00 2.76 -9.97
CA THR A 198 -0.90 2.78 -10.94
C THR A 198 -1.39 2.46 -12.35
N LEU A 199 -2.20 1.42 -12.51
CA LEU A 199 -2.77 1.04 -13.80
C LEU A 199 -3.70 2.13 -14.35
N GLY A 200 -4.53 2.75 -13.49
CA GLY A 200 -5.40 3.86 -13.91
C GLY A 200 -4.61 5.10 -14.36
N ALA A 201 -3.54 5.45 -13.64
CA ALA A 201 -2.66 6.53 -14.05
C ALA A 201 -1.92 6.19 -15.36
N VAL A 202 -1.42 4.97 -15.51
CA VAL A 202 -0.81 4.49 -16.77
C VAL A 202 -1.79 4.65 -17.94
N GLU A 203 -3.06 4.26 -17.77
CA GLU A 203 -4.07 4.39 -18.82
C GLU A 203 -4.34 5.86 -19.20
N GLU A 204 -4.50 6.75 -18.20
CA GLU A 204 -4.68 8.19 -18.44
C GLU A 204 -3.49 8.78 -19.20
N VAL A 205 -2.27 8.41 -18.80
CA VAL A 205 -1.03 8.88 -19.41
C VAL A 205 -0.85 8.32 -20.83
N LEU A 206 -1.16 7.04 -21.07
CA LEU A 206 -1.10 6.44 -22.40
C LEU A 206 -2.09 7.11 -23.36
N ASN A 207 -3.29 7.46 -22.89
CA ASN A 207 -4.26 8.19 -23.71
C ASN A 207 -3.78 9.61 -24.07
N GLN A 208 -2.92 10.23 -23.24
CA GLN A 208 -2.30 11.51 -23.57
C GLN A 208 -1.11 11.34 -24.53
N ALA A 209 -0.35 10.26 -24.39
CA ALA A 209 0.86 10.01 -25.17
C ALA A 209 0.61 9.39 -26.54
N THR A 210 -0.55 8.75 -26.73
CA THR A 210 -0.84 7.97 -27.94
C THR A 210 -2.06 8.54 -28.68
N HIS A 211 -1.97 8.54 -30.01
CA HIS A 211 -3.10 8.82 -30.89
C HIS A 211 -3.45 7.54 -31.64
N LEU A 212 -4.59 6.93 -31.29
CA LEU A 212 -5.09 5.74 -31.97
C LEU A 212 -5.72 6.15 -33.31
N GLU A 213 -5.01 5.90 -34.39
CA GLU A 213 -5.56 6.04 -35.74
C GLU A 213 -6.33 4.79 -36.18
N PRO A 214 -7.24 4.90 -37.16
CA PRO A 214 -7.88 3.73 -37.77
C PRO A 214 -6.84 2.72 -38.24
N GLN A 215 -7.12 1.43 -38.05
CA GLN A 215 -6.22 0.36 -38.49
C GLN A 215 -5.83 0.59 -39.96
N PRO A 216 -4.52 0.66 -40.29
CA PRO A 216 -4.09 0.95 -41.64
C PRO A 216 -4.54 -0.17 -42.57
N LYS A 217 -4.97 0.21 -43.79
CA LYS A 217 -5.25 -0.77 -44.84
C LYS A 217 -3.95 -1.51 -45.16
N VAL A 218 -3.89 -2.79 -44.82
CA VAL A 218 -2.75 -3.65 -45.10
C VAL A 218 -2.74 -3.94 -46.60
N GLU A 219 -1.80 -3.35 -47.33
CA GLU A 219 -1.53 -3.72 -48.72
C GLU A 219 -0.43 -4.79 -48.75
N VAL A 220 -0.71 -5.92 -49.39
CA VAL A 220 0.27 -6.98 -49.60
C VAL A 220 1.24 -6.53 -50.69
N GLN A 221 2.46 -6.17 -50.31
CA GLN A 221 3.52 -5.90 -51.27
C GLN A 221 4.24 -7.20 -51.64
N HIS A 222 4.21 -7.57 -52.93
CA HIS A 222 5.06 -8.62 -53.46
C HIS A 222 6.45 -8.05 -53.78
N LEU A 223 7.40 -8.29 -52.88
CA LEU A 223 8.81 -8.00 -53.12
C LEU A 223 9.34 -9.00 -54.17
N LYS A 224 9.59 -8.53 -55.40
CA LYS A 224 10.36 -9.30 -56.38
C LYS A 224 11.85 -9.17 -56.06
N GLY A 225 12.47 -10.27 -55.65
CA GLY A 225 13.91 -10.36 -55.48
C GLY A 225 14.65 -10.13 -56.80
N HIS A 226 15.82 -9.50 -56.70
CA HIS A 226 16.76 -9.30 -57.81
C HIS A 226 17.32 -10.61 -58.36
#